data_AF-A0A815HEY9-F1
#
_entry.id   AF-A0A815HEY9-F1
#
_cell.length_a   1.000
_cell.length_b   1.000
_cell.length_c   1.000
_cell.angle_alpha   90.00
_cell.angle_beta   90.00
_cell.angle_gamma   90.00
#
_symmetry.space_group_name_H-M   'P 1'
#
loop_
_entity.id
_entity.type
_entity.pdbx_description
1 polymer ?
#
loop_
_entity_poly.entity_id
_entity_poly.type
_entity_poly.pdbx_seq_one_letter_code
_entity_poly.pdbx_strand_id
1 'polypeptide(L)'
;MVGNNPKEDILTSCKATAMIYNDAQKKWLHCASNGPAKVQLLFSPDTQTYRIVGRQIQDHEVVLNHSISKGIKYNQATPTFHQWRDQSCVYGLNFSSKIDAQEFGSTMMKILENVNGSPSNPSSHMIMNGGATLPSSSTMTNNN
;
A
#
# COMPACT_ATOMS: atom_id res chain seq x y z
N MET A 1 -18.72 -4.93 -30.75
CA MET A 1 -18.80 -4.18 -29.48
C MET A 1 -17.49 -4.41 -28.74
N VAL A 2 -16.52 -3.52 -28.90
CA VAL A 2 -15.24 -3.61 -28.18
C VAL A 2 -15.48 -3.00 -26.82
N GLY A 3 -15.66 -3.83 -25.80
CA GLY A 3 -15.85 -3.39 -24.43
C GLY A 3 -14.67 -2.53 -24.00
N ASN A 4 -14.96 -1.36 -23.44
CA ASN A 4 -13.96 -0.54 -22.75
C ASN A 4 -13.33 -1.42 -21.65
N ASN A 5 -12.16 -1.97 -21.92
CA ASN A 5 -11.30 -2.41 -20.84
C ASN A 5 -10.99 -1.15 -20.02
N PRO A 6 -11.29 -1.12 -18.71
CA PRO A 6 -10.90 0.02 -17.88
C PRO A 6 -9.40 0.21 -18.06
N LYS A 7 -9.00 1.44 -18.41
CA LYS A 7 -7.58 1.77 -18.56
C LYS A 7 -7.00 1.73 -17.16
N GLU A 8 -6.08 0.82 -16.93
CA GLU A 8 -5.41 0.74 -15.65
C GLU A 8 -3.95 1.14 -15.82
N ASP A 9 -3.50 2.00 -14.91
CA ASP A 9 -2.13 2.43 -14.86
C ASP A 9 -1.33 1.49 -13.96
N ILE A 10 -0.19 1.01 -14.47
CA ILE A 10 0.75 0.21 -13.70
C ILE A 10 1.62 1.18 -12.89
N LEU A 11 1.45 1.17 -11.58
CA LEU A 11 2.23 2.02 -10.67
C LEU A 11 3.62 1.41 -10.38
N THR A 12 3.67 0.10 -10.25
CA THR A 12 4.93 -0.66 -10.15
C THR A 12 4.68 -2.12 -10.54
N SER A 13 5.76 -2.80 -10.94
CA SER A 13 5.75 -4.21 -11.35
C SER A 13 7.00 -4.89 -10.81
N CYS A 14 6.84 -6.08 -10.25
CA CYS A 14 7.94 -6.86 -9.70
C CYS A 14 7.75 -8.36 -9.93
N LYS A 15 8.78 -9.15 -9.63
CA LYS A 15 8.69 -10.61 -9.61
C LYS A 15 8.65 -11.13 -8.18
N ALA A 16 7.57 -11.82 -7.82
CA ALA A 16 7.38 -12.35 -6.48
C ALA A 16 6.52 -13.62 -6.46
N THR A 17 6.71 -14.44 -5.44
CA THR A 17 5.83 -15.58 -5.15
C THR A 17 4.72 -15.12 -4.21
N ALA A 18 3.47 -15.27 -4.62
CA ALA A 18 2.30 -14.96 -3.80
C ALA A 18 2.03 -16.08 -2.79
N MET A 19 1.74 -15.68 -1.56
CA MET A 19 1.53 -16.55 -0.41
C MET A 19 0.24 -16.17 0.34
N ILE A 20 -0.41 -17.15 0.96
CA ILE A 20 -1.50 -16.96 1.92
C ILE A 20 -1.14 -17.69 3.21
N TYR A 21 -1.38 -17.05 4.36
CA TYR A 21 -1.20 -17.71 5.65
C TYR A 21 -2.40 -18.59 5.97
N ASN A 22 -2.14 -19.87 6.25
CA ASN A 22 -3.14 -20.80 6.74
C ASN A 22 -3.08 -20.88 8.27
N ASP A 23 -4.13 -20.40 8.95
CA ASP A 23 -4.14 -20.34 10.41
C ASP A 23 -4.26 -21.71 11.08
N ALA A 24 -4.96 -22.66 10.45
CA ALA A 24 -5.11 -24.03 10.99
C ALA A 24 -3.78 -24.80 10.99
N GLN A 25 -2.97 -24.59 9.95
CA GLN A 25 -1.68 -25.26 9.78
C GLN A 25 -0.50 -24.40 10.28
N LYS A 26 -0.76 -23.17 10.72
CA LYS A 26 0.25 -22.18 11.15
C LYS A 26 1.41 -22.02 10.16
N LYS A 27 1.12 -22.07 8.85
CA LYS A 27 2.13 -21.98 7.79
C LYS A 27 1.68 -21.14 6.62
N TRP A 28 2.68 -20.61 5.90
CA TRP A 28 2.48 -19.98 4.61
C TRP A 28 2.26 -21.04 3.52
N LEU A 29 1.27 -20.82 2.67
CA LEU A 29 0.97 -21.62 1.50
C LEU A 29 1.22 -20.80 0.24
N HIS A 30 1.83 -21.41 -0.77
CA HIS A 30 1.96 -20.79 -2.08
C HIS A 30 0.59 -20.67 -2.73
N CYS A 31 0.26 -19.51 -3.30
CA CYS A 31 -0.97 -19.35 -4.08
C CYS A 31 -0.92 -20.11 -5.41
N ALA A 32 0.27 -20.54 -5.83
CA ALA A 32 0.49 -21.15 -7.13
C ALA A 32 1.64 -22.16 -7.10
N SER A 33 1.51 -23.25 -7.87
CA SER A 33 2.48 -24.35 -7.89
C SER A 33 3.69 -24.07 -8.78
N ASN A 34 3.54 -23.26 -9.83
CA ASN A 34 4.53 -23.12 -10.91
C ASN A 34 5.49 -21.92 -10.71
N GLY A 35 5.85 -21.61 -9.47
CA GLY A 35 6.86 -20.60 -9.17
C GLY A 35 6.35 -19.15 -9.21
N PRO A 36 7.22 -18.17 -9.52
CA PRO A 36 6.94 -16.76 -9.29
C PRO A 36 5.94 -16.16 -10.29
N ALA A 37 5.26 -15.11 -9.84
CA ALA A 37 4.35 -14.30 -10.62
C ALA A 37 4.96 -12.93 -10.94
N LYS A 38 4.53 -12.33 -12.05
CA LYS A 38 4.63 -10.89 -12.29
C LYS A 38 3.52 -10.24 -11.46
N VAL A 39 3.91 -9.50 -10.43
CA VAL A 39 2.98 -8.82 -9.52
C VAL A 39 2.99 -7.33 -9.83
N GLN A 40 1.81 -6.75 -9.96
CA GLN A 40 1.61 -5.36 -10.35
C GLN A 40 0.68 -4.67 -9.36
N LEU A 41 1.04 -3.44 -8.99
CA LEU A 41 0.13 -2.49 -8.37
C LEU A 41 -0.52 -1.67 -9.47
N LEU A 42 -1.84 -1.74 -9.55
CA LEU A 42 -2.65 -1.10 -10.58
C LEU A 42 -3.52 0.00 -9.97
N PHE A 43 -3.69 1.09 -10.70
CA PHE A 43 -4.67 2.14 -10.43
C PHE A 43 -5.69 2.18 -11.55
N SER A 44 -6.98 2.22 -11.22
CA SER A 44 -8.05 2.45 -12.18
C SER A 44 -8.55 3.89 -12.02
N PRO A 45 -8.27 4.80 -12.97
CA PRO A 45 -8.69 6.19 -12.88
C PRO A 45 -10.21 6.36 -12.91
N ASP A 46 -10.92 5.48 -13.64
CA ASP A 46 -12.37 5.53 -13.80
C ASP A 46 -13.11 5.33 -12.47
N THR A 47 -12.62 4.39 -11.64
CA THR A 47 -13.20 4.07 -10.33
C THR A 47 -12.40 4.65 -9.17
N GLN A 48 -11.25 5.26 -9.45
CA GLN A 48 -10.26 5.72 -8.47
C GLN A 48 -9.86 4.64 -7.45
N THR A 49 -9.81 3.38 -7.88
CA THR A 49 -9.46 2.23 -7.02
C THR A 49 -8.06 1.69 -7.32
N TYR A 50 -7.45 1.09 -6.30
CA TYR A 50 -6.16 0.41 -6.42
C TYR A 50 -6.31 -1.10 -6.24
N ARG A 51 -5.48 -1.89 -6.91
CA ARG A 51 -5.43 -3.34 -6.72
C ARG A 51 -4.05 -3.94 -6.93
N ILE A 52 -3.81 -5.08 -6.29
CA ILE A 52 -2.65 -5.94 -6.51
C ILE A 52 -3.07 -7.08 -7.42
N VAL A 53 -2.36 -7.27 -8.53
CA VAL A 53 -2.58 -8.38 -9.46
C VAL A 53 -1.29 -9.15 -9.63
N GLY A 54 -1.32 -10.45 -9.34
CA GLY A 54 -0.24 -11.38 -9.62
C GLY A 54 -0.65 -12.34 -10.73
N ARG A 55 0.06 -12.30 -11.85
CA ARG A 55 -0.08 -13.29 -12.93
C ARG A 55 1.16 -14.17 -12.98
N GLN A 56 0.98 -15.48 -12.95
CA GLN A 56 2.09 -16.41 -13.12
C GLN A 56 2.85 -16.11 -14.41
N ILE A 57 4.17 -16.24 -14.37
CA ILE A 57 5.01 -15.95 -15.53
C ILE A 57 4.86 -17.03 -16.61
N GLN A 58 4.69 -18.29 -16.21
CA GLN A 58 4.64 -19.43 -17.12
C GLN A 58 3.32 -19.49 -17.89
N ASP A 59 2.20 -19.51 -17.16
CA ASP A 59 0.87 -19.81 -17.75
C ASP A 59 -0.07 -18.59 -17.76
N HIS A 60 0.40 -17.42 -17.29
CA HIS A 60 -0.38 -16.18 -17.17
C HIS A 60 -1.64 -16.26 -16.28
N GLU A 61 -1.79 -17.35 -15.51
CA GLU A 61 -2.87 -17.55 -14.55
C GLU A 61 -2.87 -16.44 -13.49
N VAL A 62 -4.06 -15.94 -13.14
CA VAL A 62 -4.22 -14.95 -12.07
C VAL A 62 -4.22 -15.67 -10.72
N VAL A 63 -3.13 -15.50 -9.97
CA VAL A 63 -2.91 -16.17 -8.68
C VAL A 63 -3.10 -15.22 -7.49
N LEU A 64 -3.19 -13.93 -7.78
CA LEU A 64 -3.52 -12.88 -6.83
C LEU A 64 -4.34 -11.81 -7.55
N ASN A 65 -5.50 -11.46 -7.01
CA ASN A 65 -6.29 -10.31 -7.45
C ASN A 65 -6.97 -9.73 -6.21
N HIS A 66 -6.41 -8.65 -5.67
CA HIS A 66 -6.82 -8.11 -4.39
C HIS A 66 -7.00 -6.59 -4.47
N SER A 67 -8.21 -6.11 -4.17
CA SER A 67 -8.51 -4.68 -4.09
C SER A 67 -7.89 -4.08 -2.83
N ILE A 68 -7.19 -2.96 -2.97
CA ILE A 68 -6.60 -2.24 -1.85
C ILE A 68 -7.64 -1.28 -1.30
N SER A 69 -8.16 -1.58 -0.10
CA SER A 69 -9.17 -0.79 0.59
C SER A 69 -8.61 -0.18 1.88
N LYS A 70 -9.32 0.81 2.42
CA LYS A 70 -9.00 1.44 3.71
C LYS A 70 -8.87 0.40 4.82
N GLY A 71 -7.85 0.56 5.67
CA GLY A 71 -7.66 -0.27 6.86
C GLY A 71 -6.86 -1.55 6.66
N ILE A 72 -6.39 -1.86 5.44
CA ILE A 72 -5.40 -2.93 5.23
C ILE A 72 -4.12 -2.59 6.01
N LYS A 73 -3.58 -3.59 6.70
CA LYS A 73 -2.34 -3.46 7.48
C LYS A 73 -1.19 -4.07 6.70
N TYR A 74 -0.35 -3.24 6.10
CA TYR A 74 0.85 -3.66 5.37
C TYR A 74 2.07 -3.68 6.28
N ASN A 75 2.92 -4.70 6.15
CA ASN A 75 4.12 -4.88 6.96
C ASN A 75 5.26 -5.47 6.12
N GLN A 76 6.41 -4.80 6.14
CA GLN A 76 7.65 -5.28 5.56
C GLN A 76 8.35 -6.17 6.60
N ALA A 77 8.04 -7.47 6.61
CA ALA A 77 8.52 -8.40 7.63
C ALA A 77 10.03 -8.69 7.49
N THR A 78 10.52 -8.78 6.25
CA THR A 78 11.95 -8.87 5.92
C THR A 78 12.26 -8.05 4.67
N PRO A 79 13.54 -7.85 4.28
CA PRO A 79 13.90 -7.12 3.07
C PRO A 79 13.35 -7.68 1.75
N THR A 80 12.87 -8.92 1.74
CA THR A 80 12.30 -9.59 0.56
C THR A 80 10.97 -10.29 0.86
N PHE A 81 10.41 -10.14 2.07
CA PHE A 81 9.12 -10.72 2.41
C PHE A 81 8.23 -9.68 3.05
N HIS A 82 7.19 -9.27 2.31
CA HIS A 82 6.18 -8.34 2.80
C HIS A 82 4.84 -9.03 2.90
N GLN A 83 4.02 -8.59 3.85
CA GLN A 83 2.73 -9.18 4.13
C GLN A 83 1.68 -8.11 4.38
N TRP A 84 0.42 -8.45 4.15
CA TRP A 84 -0.69 -7.61 4.56
C TRP A 84 -1.86 -8.43 5.06
N ARG A 85 -2.62 -7.82 5.96
CA ARG A 85 -3.87 -8.38 6.47
C ARG A 85 -5.05 -7.60 5.90
N ASP A 86 -5.99 -8.34 5.34
CA ASP A 86 -7.35 -7.87 5.04
C ASP A 86 -8.34 -8.82 5.72
N GLN A 87 -9.14 -8.28 6.63
CA GLN A 87 -10.03 -9.06 7.49
C GLN A 87 -9.27 -10.22 8.18
N SER A 88 -9.70 -11.46 7.93
CA SER A 88 -9.09 -12.68 8.48
C SER A 88 -8.02 -13.29 7.56
N CYS A 89 -7.86 -12.77 6.34
CA CYS A 89 -6.88 -13.25 5.38
C CYS A 89 -5.55 -12.51 5.55
N VAL A 90 -4.45 -13.26 5.58
CA VAL A 90 -3.11 -12.70 5.56
C VAL A 90 -2.43 -13.15 4.28
N TYR A 91 -2.03 -12.18 3.48
CA TYR A 91 -1.35 -12.36 2.22
C TYR A 91 0.13 -12.05 2.40
N GLY A 92 0.97 -12.67 1.58
CA GLY A 92 2.41 -12.45 1.57
C GLY A 92 2.95 -12.42 0.15
N LEU A 93 4.02 -11.66 -0.04
CA LEU A 93 4.82 -11.64 -1.25
C LEU A 93 6.27 -11.91 -0.87
N ASN A 94 6.83 -12.98 -1.44
CA ASN A 94 8.25 -13.26 -1.39
C ASN A 94 8.91 -12.75 -2.68
N PHE A 95 9.60 -11.62 -2.60
CA PHE A 95 10.18 -10.93 -3.74
C PHE A 95 11.46 -11.60 -4.22
N SER A 96 11.66 -11.62 -5.54
CA SER A 96 12.87 -12.17 -6.14
C SER A 96 14.10 -11.29 -5.96
N SER A 97 13.90 -10.01 -5.61
CA SER A 97 14.98 -9.04 -5.41
C SER A 97 14.62 -8.08 -4.27
N LYS A 98 15.63 -7.60 -3.54
CA LYS A 98 15.47 -6.57 -2.50
C LYS A 98 15.02 -5.23 -3.11
N ILE A 99 15.51 -4.89 -4.30
CA ILE A 99 15.18 -3.62 -4.96
C ILE A 99 13.69 -3.59 -5.30
N ASP A 100 13.18 -4.66 -5.92
CA ASP A 100 11.76 -4.85 -6.22
C ASP A 100 10.90 -4.72 -4.96
N ALA A 101 11.34 -5.34 -3.86
CA ALA A 101 10.63 -5.26 -2.58
C ALA A 101 10.54 -3.81 -2.09
N GLN A 102 11.65 -3.07 -2.12
CA GLN A 102 11.70 -1.68 -1.67
C GLN A 102 10.82 -0.75 -2.52
N GLU A 103 10.86 -0.89 -3.85
CA GLU A 103 10.02 -0.09 -4.76
C GLU A 103 8.54 -0.42 -4.59
N PHE A 104 8.21 -1.71 -4.46
CA PHE A 104 6.86 -2.17 -4.21
C PHE A 104 6.33 -1.63 -2.87
N GLY A 105 7.13 -1.75 -1.80
CA GLY A 105 6.77 -1.24 -0.48
C GLY A 105 6.56 0.27 -0.46
N SER A 106 7.43 1.03 -1.11
CA SER A 106 7.31 2.48 -1.21
C SER A 106 6.04 2.91 -1.94
N THR A 107 5.70 2.21 -3.03
CA THR A 107 4.46 2.46 -3.78
C THR A 107 3.23 2.08 -2.99
N MET A 108 3.26 0.93 -2.30
CA MET A 108 2.16 0.46 -1.46
C MET A 108 1.85 1.45 -0.32
N MET A 109 2.87 2.00 0.34
CA MET A 109 2.68 2.99 1.40
C MET A 109 1.97 4.25 0.90
N LYS A 110 2.36 4.79 -0.26
CA LYS A 110 1.70 5.94 -0.89
C LYS A 110 0.24 5.64 -1.23
N ILE A 111 -0.05 4.45 -1.75
CA ILE A 111 -1.43 4.03 -2.02
C ILE A 111 -2.23 3.98 -0.71
N LEU A 112 -1.67 3.41 0.36
CA LEU A 112 -2.33 3.31 1.66
C LEU A 112 -2.62 4.69 2.27
N GLU A 113 -1.72 5.66 2.11
CA GLU A 113 -1.96 7.06 2.49
C GLU A 113 -3.14 7.66 1.72
N ASN A 114 -3.22 7.42 0.41
CA ASN A 114 -4.31 7.91 -0.43
C ASN A 114 -5.67 7.29 -0.04
N VAL A 115 -5.75 5.96 0.14
CA VAL A 115 -7.02 5.27 0.44
C VAL A 115 -7.51 5.48 1.87
N ASN A 116 -6.59 5.72 2.83
CA ASN A 116 -6.99 6.02 4.21
C ASN A 116 -7.55 7.45 4.35
N GLY A 117 -7.37 8.27 3.32
CA GLY A 117 -7.46 9.71 3.37
C GLY A 117 -6.15 10.25 3.93
N SER A 118 -5.48 11.13 3.19
CA SER A 118 -4.44 11.97 3.79
C SER A 118 -5.02 12.57 5.08
N PRO A 119 -4.31 12.50 6.23
CA PRO A 119 -4.61 13.47 7.27
C PRO A 119 -4.35 14.82 6.60
N SER A 120 -5.43 15.48 6.17
CA SER A 120 -5.39 16.84 5.72
C SER A 120 -4.56 17.59 6.74
N ASN A 121 -3.33 17.96 6.39
CA ASN A 121 -2.53 18.84 7.20
C ASN A 121 -3.23 20.20 7.03
N PRO A 122 -4.08 20.67 7.98
CA PRO A 122 -4.60 22.01 7.83
C PRO A 122 -3.47 22.92 8.26
N SER A 123 -3.18 23.94 7.44
CA SER A 123 -2.33 25.09 7.78
C SER A 123 -0.87 25.01 7.33
N SER A 124 -0.65 25.40 6.07
CA SER A 124 0.45 26.32 5.75
C SER A 124 0.03 27.27 4.62
N HIS A 125 -1.13 27.92 4.79
CA HIS A 125 -1.29 29.27 4.25
C HIS A 125 -0.72 30.24 5.29
N MET A 126 0.58 30.52 5.19
CA MET A 126 1.15 31.71 5.82
C MET A 126 0.57 32.92 5.08
N ILE A 127 -0.41 33.58 5.69
CA ILE A 127 -0.77 34.95 5.34
C ILE A 127 0.38 35.82 5.86
N MET A 128 1.27 36.27 4.96
CA MET A 128 2.16 37.37 5.27
C MET A 128 1.31 38.63 5.40
N ASN A 129 1.16 39.14 6.63
CA ASN A 129 0.92 40.56 6.80
C ASN A 129 1.76 41.06 7.99
N GLY A 130 2.58 42.07 7.71
CA GLY A 130 3.57 42.60 8.63
C GLY A 130 2.95 43.39 9.78
N GLY A 131 3.66 43.44 10.89
CA GLY A 131 3.31 44.31 12.02
C GLY A 131 4.05 43.89 13.28
N ALA A 132 4.87 44.80 13.80
CA ALA A 132 5.96 44.54 14.73
C ALA A 132 5.57 44.47 16.22
N THR A 133 6.56 44.07 17.01
CA THR A 133 6.84 44.36 18.44
C THR A 133 6.38 43.36 19.52
N LEU A 134 7.39 42.77 20.18
CA LEU A 134 7.43 42.27 21.58
C LEU A 134 8.08 43.39 22.44
N PRO A 135 8.24 43.29 23.80
CA PRO A 135 7.76 42.32 24.79
C PRO A 135 7.15 42.96 26.08
N SER A 136 6.66 42.17 27.05
CA SER A 136 7.13 42.12 28.48
C SER A 136 6.09 41.64 29.51
N SER A 137 6.46 40.56 30.22
CA SER A 137 6.46 40.30 31.68
C SER A 137 5.21 40.31 32.60
N SER A 138 5.20 39.27 33.47
CA SER A 138 4.54 39.10 34.80
C SER A 138 3.05 38.68 34.77
N THR A 139 2.51 37.74 35.57
CA THR A 139 2.87 37.16 36.88
C THR A 139 2.03 35.88 37.10
N MET A 140 2.51 34.93 37.91
CA MET A 140 1.75 33.75 38.40
C MET A 140 0.67 34.15 39.43
N THR A 141 -0.50 33.47 39.45
CA THR A 141 -1.17 32.89 40.65
C THR A 141 -2.66 32.51 40.42
N ASN A 142 -2.95 31.24 40.79
CA ASN A 142 -4.14 30.67 41.46
C ASN A 142 -5.58 30.84 40.90
N ASN A 143 -6.25 29.70 40.68
CA ASN A 143 -7.47 29.32 41.40
C ASN A 143 -7.92 27.90 41.01
N ASN A 144 -7.83 26.97 41.98
CA ASN A 144 -8.88 26.08 42.49
C ASN A 144 -8.31 24.75 42.99
#